data_AF-A0A6I3XIR2-F1
#
_entry.id   AF-A0A6I3XIR2-F1
#
_cell.length_a   1.000
_cell.length_b   1.000
_cell.length_c   1.000
_cell.angle_alpha   90.00
_cell.angle_beta   90.00
_cell.angle_gamma   90.00
#
_symmetry.space_group_name_H-M   'P 1'
#
loop_
_entity.id
_entity.type
_entity.pdbx_description
1 polymer ?
#
loop_
_entity_poly.entity_id
_entity_poly.type
_entity_poly.pdbx_seq_one_letter_code
_entity_poly.pdbx_strand_id
1 'polypeptide(L)'
;MNIMSMIAVLFGRRAEKAVPVPPAYFGVHGPQGEPAIAIDPPPLASRAEPAGTERRGFARWVELISDGDQQATDAALETARAPRLDGDMYDLLDGLNGRGLVIEADIKDDDSVEAQIEYLSDARGLGEFAAPSSPPAGADRCAALLRAWNDWLATRDYRLVPIDLGDDAWHAVVVRREHFTELQELSRKLDIPLAEPSAVFGA
;
A
#
# COMPACT_ATOMS: atom_id res chain seq x y z
N MET A 1 -62.20 -12.53 7.53
CA MET A 1 -61.44 -11.69 8.48
C MET A 1 -60.03 -11.53 7.89
N ASN A 2 -59.74 -10.35 7.32
CA ASN A 2 -58.45 -9.61 7.30
C ASN A 2 -57.11 -10.39 7.48
N ILE A 3 -56.00 -10.25 6.74
CA ILE A 3 -55.39 -9.18 5.90
C ILE A 3 -54.26 -9.81 5.02
N MET A 4 -53.83 -9.09 3.97
CA MET A 4 -52.69 -9.29 3.04
C MET A 4 -53.03 -10.07 1.76
N SER A 5 -52.79 -9.58 0.54
CA SER A 5 -51.74 -8.68 0.09
C SER A 5 -52.16 -7.89 -1.15
N MET A 6 -51.74 -6.63 -1.22
CA MET A 6 -51.93 -5.69 -2.32
C MET A 6 -50.52 -5.21 -2.72
N ILE A 7 -50.13 -5.38 -3.99
CA ILE A 7 -49.53 -4.35 -4.85
C ILE A 7 -49.04 -4.99 -6.16
N ALA A 8 -49.31 -4.24 -7.22
CA ALA A 8 -49.22 -4.55 -8.62
C ALA A 8 -47.84 -4.18 -9.23
N VAL A 9 -47.46 -4.93 -10.26
CA VAL A 9 -47.05 -4.45 -11.61
C VAL A 9 -45.72 -3.68 -11.76
N LEU A 10 -44.73 -4.32 -12.41
CA LEU A 10 -44.31 -3.99 -13.78
C LEU A 10 -43.36 -5.05 -14.38
N PHE A 11 -43.71 -5.45 -15.61
CA PHE A 11 -43.06 -6.44 -16.45
C PHE A 11 -41.70 -5.96 -16.99
N GLY A 12 -40.71 -6.86 -16.98
CA GLY A 12 -39.41 -6.65 -17.63
C GLY A 12 -38.61 -7.95 -17.75
N ARG A 13 -39.18 -8.99 -18.38
CA ARG A 13 -38.44 -10.19 -18.79
C ARG A 13 -37.51 -9.84 -19.96
N ARG A 14 -36.20 -10.07 -19.82
CA ARG A 14 -35.33 -10.30 -20.98
C ARG A 14 -34.62 -11.64 -20.80
N ALA A 15 -34.94 -12.54 -21.72
CA ALA A 15 -34.47 -13.91 -21.78
C ALA A 15 -32.99 -13.99 -22.12
N GLU A 16 -32.34 -14.97 -21.49
CA GLU A 16 -31.05 -15.54 -21.82
C GLU A 16 -31.03 -15.97 -23.29
N LYS A 17 -29.95 -15.63 -24.00
CA LYS A 17 -29.62 -16.25 -25.29
C LYS A 17 -28.32 -17.02 -25.12
N ALA A 18 -28.45 -18.34 -25.13
CA ALA A 18 -27.37 -19.28 -25.38
C ALA A 18 -26.74 -18.98 -26.75
N VAL A 19 -25.41 -18.94 -26.80
CA VAL A 19 -24.63 -18.85 -28.05
C VAL A 19 -23.96 -20.21 -28.27
N PRO A 20 -24.11 -20.82 -29.46
CA PRO A 20 -23.69 -22.20 -29.73
C PRO A 20 -22.19 -22.32 -29.99
N VAL A 21 -21.63 -23.47 -29.60
CA VAL A 21 -20.24 -23.89 -29.84
C VAL A 21 -20.09 -24.33 -31.31
N PRO A 22 -19.15 -23.77 -32.11
CA PRO A 22 -18.84 -24.27 -33.44
C PRO A 22 -17.74 -25.35 -33.44
N PRO A 23 -17.69 -26.21 -34.49
CA PRO A 23 -17.03 -27.52 -34.45
C PRO A 23 -15.52 -27.47 -34.69
N ALA A 24 -14.83 -28.50 -34.18
CA ALA A 24 -13.43 -28.78 -34.47
C ALA A 24 -13.21 -29.03 -35.97
N TYR A 25 -12.22 -28.33 -36.56
CA TYR A 25 -11.73 -28.63 -37.90
C TYR A 25 -10.21 -28.85 -37.86
N PHE A 26 -9.81 -30.10 -38.07
CA PHE A 26 -8.47 -30.51 -38.45
C PHE A 26 -8.23 -30.16 -39.93
N GLY A 27 -7.04 -29.67 -40.31
CA GLY A 27 -6.65 -29.61 -41.73
C GLY A 27 -5.59 -28.58 -42.14
N VAL A 28 -4.31 -28.93 -41.90
CA VAL A 28 -3.05 -28.72 -42.67
C VAL A 28 -2.88 -27.59 -43.71
N HIS A 29 -1.69 -26.94 -43.61
CA HIS A 29 -0.85 -26.19 -44.58
C HIS A 29 -0.67 -24.68 -44.29
N GLY A 30 0.52 -24.29 -43.79
CA GLY A 30 0.97 -22.89 -43.64
C GLY A 30 1.50 -22.28 -44.96
N PRO A 31 2.34 -21.21 -44.94
CA PRO A 31 2.75 -20.33 -43.84
C PRO A 31 2.41 -18.84 -44.11
N GLN A 32 2.45 -17.97 -43.10
CA GLN A 32 3.03 -16.60 -43.08
C GLN A 32 2.61 -15.95 -41.76
N GLY A 33 3.58 -15.74 -40.86
CA GLY A 33 3.36 -15.13 -39.56
C GLY A 33 3.17 -13.62 -39.70
N GLU A 34 2.02 -13.12 -39.25
CA GLU A 34 1.88 -11.74 -38.84
C GLU A 34 2.27 -11.62 -37.36
N PRO A 35 3.12 -10.65 -36.98
CA PRO A 35 3.62 -10.54 -35.62
C PRO A 35 2.49 -10.15 -34.67
N ALA A 36 2.36 -10.88 -33.57
CA ALA A 36 1.56 -10.48 -32.43
C ALA A 36 2.01 -9.08 -31.99
N ILE A 37 1.09 -8.12 -32.03
CA ILE A 37 1.32 -6.78 -31.48
C ILE A 37 1.49 -6.97 -29.98
N ALA A 38 2.75 -6.92 -29.52
CA ALA A 38 3.06 -6.78 -28.11
C ALA A 38 2.50 -5.42 -27.67
N ILE A 39 1.42 -5.45 -26.91
CA ILE A 39 0.99 -4.28 -26.15
C ILE A 39 2.00 -4.20 -25.01
N ASP A 40 2.99 -3.31 -25.15
CA ASP A 40 3.85 -2.97 -24.03
C ASP A 40 2.96 -2.49 -22.87
N PRO A 41 3.18 -3.00 -21.65
CA PRO A 41 2.49 -2.45 -20.49
C PRO A 41 2.79 -0.94 -20.44
N PRO A 42 1.82 -0.11 -20.00
CA PRO A 42 2.05 1.32 -19.89
C PRO A 42 3.34 1.56 -19.09
N PRO A 43 4.20 2.50 -19.52
CA PRO A 43 5.39 2.84 -18.77
C PRO A 43 4.96 3.12 -17.33
N LEU A 44 5.64 2.50 -16.35
CA LEU A 44 5.51 2.88 -14.95
C LEU A 44 5.58 4.40 -14.88
N ALA A 45 4.57 5.03 -14.25
CA ALA A 45 4.54 6.48 -14.09
C ALA A 45 5.93 6.94 -13.63
N SER A 46 6.55 7.85 -14.38
CA SER A 46 7.94 8.22 -14.14
C SER A 46 8.01 8.81 -12.73
N ARG A 47 8.56 8.02 -11.81
CA ARG A 47 8.87 8.37 -10.44
C ARG A 47 9.69 9.66 -10.49
N ALA A 48 9.13 10.76 -10.02
CA ALA A 48 9.90 11.98 -9.88
C ALA A 48 11.02 11.69 -8.89
N GLU A 49 12.28 11.83 -9.29
CA GLU A 49 13.31 11.99 -8.28
C GLU A 49 12.87 13.14 -7.37
N PRO A 50 12.98 13.01 -6.03
CA PRO A 50 12.72 14.12 -5.13
C PRO A 50 13.71 15.29 -5.30
N ALA A 51 14.59 15.23 -6.31
CA ALA A 51 15.46 16.29 -6.77
C ALA A 51 14.65 17.39 -7.46
N GLY A 52 14.11 18.33 -6.68
CA GLY A 52 13.51 19.55 -7.22
C GLY A 52 12.63 20.34 -6.28
N THR A 53 12.31 19.84 -5.08
CA THR A 53 11.38 20.52 -4.17
C THR A 53 12.13 21.30 -3.09
N GLU A 54 11.65 22.51 -2.76
CA GLU A 54 12.19 23.34 -1.68
C GLU A 54 11.62 22.94 -0.30
N ARG A 55 10.92 21.80 -0.20
CA ARG A 55 10.26 21.36 1.04
C ARG A 55 11.31 21.13 2.14
N ARG A 56 10.95 21.51 3.37
CA ARG A 56 11.81 21.38 4.57
C ARG A 56 10.99 20.90 5.76
N GLY A 57 11.69 20.37 6.77
CA GLY A 57 11.06 19.94 8.02
C GLY A 57 10.02 18.85 7.80
N PHE A 58 8.83 19.02 8.38
CA PHE A 58 7.74 18.05 8.26
C PHE A 58 7.28 17.79 6.82
N ALA A 59 7.18 18.84 6.00
CA ALA A 59 6.78 18.69 4.60
C ALA A 59 7.76 17.83 3.81
N ARG A 60 9.06 17.94 4.10
CA ARG A 60 10.09 17.08 3.52
C ARG A 60 9.98 15.66 4.06
N TRP A 61 9.73 15.48 5.35
CA TRP A 61 9.54 14.17 5.95
C TRP A 61 8.39 13.40 5.28
N VAL A 62 7.24 14.05 5.05
CA VAL A 62 6.09 13.46 4.34
C VAL A 62 6.42 13.12 2.89
N GLU A 63 7.18 13.99 2.21
CA GLU A 63 7.62 13.75 0.84
C GLU A 63 8.52 12.51 0.71
N LEU A 64 9.42 12.30 1.68
CA LEU A 64 10.30 11.14 1.69
C LEU A 64 9.52 9.83 1.82
N ILE A 65 8.51 9.79 2.70
CA ILE A 65 7.68 8.59 2.87
C ILE A 65 6.68 8.41 1.72
N SER A 66 6.32 9.48 1.02
CA SER A 66 5.48 9.45 -0.19
C SER A 66 6.26 9.07 -1.46
N ASP A 67 7.53 8.68 -1.34
CA ASP A 67 8.41 8.35 -2.47
C ASP A 67 8.54 9.50 -3.52
N GLY A 68 8.41 10.75 -3.08
CA GLY A 68 8.43 11.92 -3.96
C GLY A 68 7.13 12.15 -4.75
N ASP A 69 6.08 11.36 -4.55
CA ASP A 69 4.75 11.60 -5.11
C ASP A 69 4.19 12.92 -4.56
N GLN A 70 4.12 13.92 -5.45
CA GLN A 70 3.69 15.27 -5.11
C GLN A 70 2.22 15.32 -4.70
N GLN A 71 1.37 14.55 -5.37
CA GLN A 71 -0.06 14.53 -5.10
C GLN A 71 -0.34 13.87 -3.74
N ALA A 72 0.32 12.73 -3.46
CA ALA A 72 0.21 12.07 -2.17
C ALA A 72 0.77 12.94 -1.04
N THR A 73 1.92 13.60 -1.29
CA THR A 73 2.54 14.52 -0.33
C THR A 73 1.63 15.67 0.01
N ASP A 74 1.10 16.38 -1.00
CA ASP A 74 0.24 17.54 -0.76
C ASP A 74 -1.07 17.12 -0.06
N ALA A 75 -1.68 16.01 -0.48
CA ALA A 75 -2.89 15.48 0.13
C ALA A 75 -2.70 15.04 1.59
N ALA A 76 -1.51 14.55 1.96
CA ALA A 76 -1.15 14.22 3.33
C ALA A 76 -0.89 15.47 4.17
N LEU A 77 -0.29 16.53 3.61
CA LEU A 77 -0.04 17.79 4.31
C LEU A 77 -1.31 18.61 4.60
N GLU A 78 -2.41 18.33 3.91
CA GLU A 78 -3.73 18.91 4.22
C GLU A 78 -4.31 18.39 5.54
N THR A 79 -4.05 17.12 5.87
CA THR A 79 -4.67 16.41 7.00
C THR A 79 -3.70 16.19 8.15
N ALA A 80 -2.49 15.73 7.85
CA ALA A 80 -1.47 15.43 8.85
C ALA A 80 -0.80 16.70 9.37
N ARG A 81 -0.49 16.72 10.67
CA ARG A 81 0.24 17.82 11.32
C ARG A 81 1.53 17.30 11.94
N ALA A 82 2.52 18.18 12.02
CA ALA A 82 3.75 17.87 12.72
C ALA A 82 3.46 17.67 14.23
N PRO A 83 4.05 16.66 14.90
CA PRO A 83 3.73 16.33 16.30
C PRO A 83 4.03 17.44 17.32
N ARG A 84 4.88 18.41 16.97
CA ARG A 84 5.43 19.39 17.91
C ARG A 84 4.62 20.66 18.12
N LEU A 85 3.57 20.86 17.34
CA LEU A 85 2.72 22.06 17.37
C LEU A 85 1.33 21.72 17.90
N ASP A 86 1.24 20.97 19.00
CA ASP A 86 -0.03 20.59 19.66
C ASP A 86 -0.74 19.36 19.05
N GLY A 87 -0.11 18.69 18.07
CA GLY A 87 -0.66 17.52 17.38
C GLY A 87 -0.27 16.20 18.05
N ASP A 88 -1.25 15.32 18.23
CA ASP A 88 -1.01 13.95 18.68
C ASP A 88 -0.29 13.16 17.57
N MET A 89 0.61 12.25 17.94
CA MET A 89 1.23 11.34 16.98
C MET A 89 0.16 10.50 16.27
N TYR A 90 -0.95 10.23 16.94
CA TYR A 90 -2.10 9.55 16.35
C TYR A 90 -2.78 10.39 15.25
N ASP A 91 -2.84 11.72 15.38
CA ASP A 91 -3.37 12.59 14.31
C ASP A 91 -2.46 12.57 13.07
N LEU A 92 -1.15 12.46 13.29
CA LEU A 92 -0.19 12.27 12.20
C LEU A 92 -0.44 10.93 11.50
N LEU A 93 -0.49 9.84 12.26
CA LEU A 93 -0.64 8.49 11.71
C LEU A 93 -1.97 8.30 10.98
N ASP A 94 -3.09 8.72 11.57
CA ASP A 94 -4.42 8.67 10.94
C ASP A 94 -4.43 9.46 9.61
N GLY A 95 -3.83 10.67 9.62
CA GLY A 95 -3.69 11.51 8.44
C GLY A 95 -2.87 10.88 7.31
N LEU A 96 -1.89 10.03 7.64
CA LEU A 96 -1.06 9.30 6.68
C LEU A 96 -1.71 7.98 6.24
N ASN A 97 -2.37 7.27 7.15
CA ASN A 97 -3.02 5.99 6.91
C ASN A 97 -4.21 6.14 5.97
N GLY A 98 -5.00 7.21 6.14
CA GLY A 98 -6.05 7.59 5.19
C GLY A 98 -5.56 7.87 3.77
N ARG A 99 -4.24 7.97 3.56
CA ARG A 99 -3.56 8.14 2.27
C ARG A 99 -2.72 6.94 1.84
N GLY A 100 -2.71 5.85 2.62
CA GLY A 100 -1.91 4.67 2.32
C GLY A 100 -0.41 4.92 2.36
N LEU A 101 0.06 5.78 3.28
CA LEU A 101 1.48 6.14 3.41
C LEU A 101 2.20 5.47 4.59
N VAL A 102 1.46 4.76 5.45
CA VAL A 102 1.96 4.18 6.69
C VAL A 102 1.28 2.84 6.95
N ILE A 103 1.96 1.96 7.69
CA ILE A 103 1.34 0.85 8.41
C ILE A 103 0.82 1.41 9.72
N GLU A 104 -0.46 1.24 10.00
CA GLU A 104 -1.11 1.57 11.27
C GLU A 104 -2.19 0.52 11.52
N ALA A 105 -1.87 -0.48 12.33
CA ALA A 105 -2.75 -1.62 12.58
C ALA A 105 -2.69 -2.07 14.04
N ASP A 106 -3.80 -2.56 14.59
CA ASP A 106 -3.83 -3.19 15.91
C ASP A 106 -2.86 -4.38 15.98
N ILE A 107 -2.31 -4.65 17.17
CA ILE A 107 -1.33 -5.73 17.39
C ILE A 107 -1.76 -7.09 16.82
N LYS A 108 -3.06 -7.37 16.72
CA LYS A 108 -3.59 -8.65 16.22
C LYS A 108 -4.30 -8.56 14.86
N ASP A 109 -4.34 -7.40 14.23
CA ASP A 109 -5.07 -7.22 12.96
C ASP A 109 -4.17 -7.52 11.76
N ASP A 110 -3.95 -8.82 11.50
CA ASP A 110 -3.12 -9.27 10.39
C ASP A 110 -3.73 -8.98 9.01
N ASP A 111 -5.06 -8.89 8.91
CA ASP A 111 -5.75 -8.51 7.68
C ASP A 111 -5.41 -7.07 7.29
N SER A 112 -5.46 -6.13 8.24
CA SER A 112 -5.09 -4.72 7.99
C SER A 112 -3.61 -4.58 7.63
N VAL A 113 -2.71 -5.32 8.29
CA VAL A 113 -1.27 -5.31 7.94
C VAL A 113 -1.06 -5.78 6.50
N GLU A 114 -1.69 -6.88 6.09
CA GLU A 114 -1.55 -7.44 4.74
C GLU A 114 -2.09 -6.46 3.67
N ALA A 115 -3.27 -5.87 3.90
CA ALA A 115 -3.85 -4.89 3.00
C ALA A 115 -2.99 -3.61 2.88
N GLN A 116 -2.47 -3.09 3.99
CA GLN A 116 -1.62 -1.90 3.96
C GLN A 116 -0.26 -2.17 3.29
N ILE A 117 0.30 -3.37 3.44
CA ILE A 117 1.49 -3.82 2.69
C ILE A 117 1.23 -3.81 1.18
N GLU A 118 0.07 -4.32 0.74
CA GLU A 118 -0.34 -4.32 -0.66
C GLU A 118 -0.43 -2.88 -1.18
N TYR A 119 -1.20 -2.01 -0.50
CA TYR A 119 -1.34 -0.60 -0.89
C TYR A 119 0.01 0.13 -0.99
N LEU A 120 0.88 -0.05 0.00
CA LEU A 120 2.20 0.58 0.01
C LEU A 120 3.12 0.05 -1.09
N SER A 121 2.99 -1.22 -1.43
CA SER A 121 3.75 -1.87 -2.51
C SER A 121 3.28 -1.40 -3.88
N ASP A 122 1.96 -1.28 -4.07
CA ASP A 122 1.35 -0.77 -5.30
C ASP A 122 1.65 0.70 -5.54
N ALA A 123 1.52 1.54 -4.51
CA ALA A 123 1.82 2.97 -4.59
C ALA A 123 3.26 3.25 -5.03
N ARG A 124 4.19 2.33 -4.75
CA ARG A 124 5.60 2.42 -5.12
C ARG A 124 5.95 1.57 -6.34
N GLY A 125 5.01 0.81 -6.90
CA GLY A 125 5.25 -0.11 -8.00
C GLY A 125 6.34 -1.14 -7.70
N LEU A 126 6.29 -1.76 -6.52
CA LEU A 126 7.29 -2.72 -6.03
C LEU A 126 7.06 -4.16 -6.53
N GLY A 127 5.91 -4.37 -7.18
CA GLY A 127 5.43 -5.68 -7.62
C GLY A 127 4.79 -6.48 -6.50
N GLU A 128 4.41 -7.71 -6.81
CA GLU A 128 3.70 -8.59 -5.89
C GLU A 128 4.62 -9.08 -4.76
N PHE A 129 4.19 -8.86 -3.52
CA PHE A 129 4.81 -9.41 -2.33
C PHE A 129 4.16 -10.77 -2.00
N ALA A 130 4.97 -11.82 -1.96
CA ALA A 130 4.51 -13.15 -1.55
C ALA A 130 4.46 -13.23 -0.02
N ALA A 131 3.31 -12.92 0.56
CA ALA A 131 3.08 -13.00 2.00
C ALA A 131 3.30 -14.42 2.55
N PRO A 132 3.84 -14.58 3.77
CA PRO A 132 3.90 -15.87 4.44
C PRO A 132 2.52 -16.52 4.57
N SER A 133 2.44 -17.81 4.29
CA SER A 133 1.20 -18.58 4.43
C SER A 133 0.77 -18.71 5.88
N SER A 134 -0.53 -18.60 6.15
CA SER A 134 -1.11 -19.00 7.44
C SER A 134 -1.01 -20.52 7.64
N PRO A 135 -0.91 -21.01 8.90
CA PRO A 135 -0.66 -20.26 10.14
C PRO A 135 0.81 -19.79 10.28
N PRO A 136 1.13 -18.77 11.11
CA PRO A 136 0.38 -18.22 12.27
C PRO A 136 -0.78 -17.26 11.93
N ALA A 137 -1.48 -16.73 12.95
CA ALA A 137 -2.53 -15.68 12.86
C ALA A 137 -2.39 -14.67 14.03
N GLY A 138 -3.01 -13.48 13.93
CA GLY A 138 -2.90 -12.44 14.95
C GLY A 138 -1.48 -11.87 15.06
N ALA A 139 -1.04 -11.50 16.26
CA ALA A 139 0.23 -10.79 16.48
C ALA A 139 1.46 -11.49 15.89
N ASP A 140 1.54 -12.82 15.98
CA ASP A 140 2.63 -13.59 15.40
C ASP A 140 2.64 -13.52 13.87
N ARG A 141 1.45 -13.42 13.24
CA ARG A 141 1.32 -13.23 11.79
C ARG A 141 1.65 -11.80 11.38
N CYS A 142 1.20 -10.78 12.11
CA CYS A 142 1.60 -9.39 11.85
C CYS A 142 3.12 -9.24 11.85
N ALA A 143 3.78 -9.76 12.89
CA ALA A 143 5.23 -9.69 13.00
C ALA A 143 5.93 -10.51 11.88
N ALA A 144 5.39 -11.68 11.50
CA ALA A 144 5.93 -12.46 10.39
C ALA A 144 5.79 -11.75 9.04
N LEU A 145 4.64 -11.12 8.77
CA LEU A 145 4.39 -10.30 7.58
C LEU A 145 5.38 -9.13 7.50
N LEU A 146 5.52 -8.36 8.58
CA LEU A 146 6.39 -7.19 8.62
C LEU A 146 7.88 -7.55 8.49
N ARG A 147 8.33 -8.66 9.10
CA ARG A 147 9.70 -9.17 8.90
C ARG A 147 9.93 -9.60 7.46
N ALA A 148 9.05 -10.43 6.89
CA ALA A 148 9.17 -10.91 5.52
C ALA A 148 9.14 -9.74 4.52
N TRP A 149 8.29 -8.74 4.76
CA TRP A 149 8.20 -7.55 3.92
C TRP A 149 9.43 -6.67 4.06
N ASN A 150 9.97 -6.48 5.27
CA ASN A 150 11.24 -5.78 5.47
C ASN A 150 12.39 -6.39 4.66
N ASP A 151 12.53 -7.72 4.68
CA ASP A 151 13.55 -8.43 3.91
C ASP A 151 13.34 -8.28 2.39
N TRP A 152 12.09 -8.34 1.95
CA TRP A 152 11.72 -8.18 0.55
C TRP A 152 11.92 -6.74 0.03
N LEU A 153 11.64 -5.74 0.85
CA LEU A 153 11.94 -4.33 0.58
C LEU A 153 13.45 -4.09 0.50
N ALA A 154 14.23 -4.82 1.30
CA ALA A 154 15.68 -4.70 1.27
C ALA A 154 16.28 -5.10 -0.10
N THR A 155 15.64 -5.98 -0.86
CA THR A 155 16.10 -6.32 -2.22
C THR A 155 15.68 -5.30 -3.29
N ARG A 156 14.96 -4.23 -2.92
CA ARG A 156 14.36 -3.23 -3.83
C ARG A 156 14.78 -1.79 -3.53
N ASP A 157 15.87 -1.62 -2.77
CA ASP A 157 16.36 -0.30 -2.34
C ASP A 157 15.38 0.49 -1.46
N TYR A 158 14.53 -0.21 -0.71
CA TYR A 158 13.70 0.39 0.33
C TYR A 158 14.11 -0.07 1.73
N ARG A 159 13.57 0.64 2.72
CA ARG A 159 13.61 0.32 4.15
C ARG A 159 12.20 0.40 4.70
N LEU A 160 11.79 -0.63 5.44
CA LEU A 160 10.69 -0.52 6.39
C LEU A 160 11.24 0.12 7.66
N VAL A 161 10.59 1.17 8.15
CA VAL A 161 11.06 1.95 9.29
C VAL A 161 9.93 2.05 10.32
N PRO A 162 10.01 1.28 11.41
CA PRO A 162 9.03 1.36 12.49
C PRO A 162 9.02 2.74 13.16
N ILE A 163 7.85 3.13 13.64
CA ILE A 163 7.63 4.24 14.56
C ILE A 163 7.21 3.62 15.90
N ASP A 164 8.06 3.70 16.92
CA ASP A 164 7.81 3.06 18.22
C ASP A 164 7.16 4.05 19.19
N LEU A 165 5.85 3.90 19.36
CA LEU A 165 5.07 4.70 20.32
C LEU A 165 4.96 4.03 21.70
N GLY A 166 5.48 2.81 21.85
CA GLY A 166 5.34 2.02 23.06
C GLY A 166 3.90 1.56 23.36
N ASP A 167 3.04 1.57 22.34
CA ASP A 167 1.65 1.10 22.42
C ASP A 167 1.50 -0.34 21.85
N ASP A 168 0.26 -0.81 21.77
CA ASP A 168 -0.12 -2.12 21.24
C ASP A 168 -0.60 -2.05 19.79
N ALA A 169 0.06 -1.24 18.98
CA ALA A 169 -0.19 -1.15 17.55
C ALA A 169 1.11 -1.21 16.74
N TRP A 170 0.99 -1.63 15.49
CA TRP A 170 2.07 -1.64 14.51
C TRP A 170 2.08 -0.34 13.74
N HIS A 171 3.16 0.43 13.88
CA HIS A 171 3.37 1.66 13.12
C HIS A 171 4.66 1.59 12.31
N ALA A 172 4.60 1.84 11.00
CA ALA A 172 5.79 1.86 10.17
C ALA A 172 5.62 2.67 8.88
N VAL A 173 6.71 3.28 8.40
CA VAL A 173 6.75 3.93 7.08
C VAL A 173 7.73 3.21 6.17
N VAL A 174 7.59 3.42 4.86
CA VAL A 174 8.53 2.91 3.85
C VAL A 174 9.23 4.07 3.17
N VAL A 175 10.57 4.00 3.12
CA VAL A 175 11.41 5.04 2.51
C VAL A 175 12.47 4.41 1.62
N ARG A 176 12.89 5.10 0.57
CA ARG A 176 14.07 4.69 -0.21
C ARG A 176 15.30 4.65 0.68
N ARG A 177 16.15 3.67 0.44
CA ARG A 177 17.40 3.43 1.17
C ARG A 177 18.31 4.66 1.15
N GLU A 178 18.41 5.33 0.01
CA GLU A 178 19.22 6.54 -0.16
C GLU A 178 18.72 7.74 0.66
N HIS A 179 17.43 7.78 1.01
CA HIS A 179 16.82 8.85 1.80
C HIS A 179 16.70 8.53 3.28
N PHE A 180 17.09 7.32 3.70
CA PHE A 180 16.92 6.89 5.09
C PHE A 180 17.66 7.81 6.08
N THR A 181 18.90 8.21 5.78
CA THR A 181 19.66 9.13 6.64
C THR A 181 18.96 10.48 6.80
N GLU A 182 18.41 11.02 5.71
CA GLU A 182 17.65 12.28 5.76
C GLU A 182 16.38 12.13 6.59
N LEU A 183 15.64 11.04 6.40
CA LEU A 183 14.45 10.71 7.18
C LEU A 183 14.78 10.63 8.69
N GLN A 184 15.88 9.97 9.06
CA GLN A 184 16.31 9.85 10.46
C GLN A 184 16.64 11.21 11.08
N GLU A 185 17.35 12.07 10.35
CA GLU A 185 17.67 13.43 10.83
C GLU A 185 16.42 14.29 11.00
N LEU A 186 15.49 14.23 10.04
CA LEU A 186 14.22 14.94 10.13
C LEU A 186 13.36 14.41 11.28
N SER A 187 13.30 13.09 11.46
CA SER A 187 12.52 12.46 12.54
C SER A 187 13.02 12.89 13.92
N ARG A 188 14.35 12.93 14.12
CA ARG A 188 14.96 13.48 15.35
C ARG A 188 14.64 14.97 15.55
N LYS A 189 14.57 15.73 14.45
CA LYS A 189 14.14 17.13 14.43
C LYS A 189 12.61 17.28 14.41
N LEU A 190 11.82 16.22 14.54
CA LEU A 190 10.36 16.28 14.63
C LEU A 190 9.82 15.50 15.84
N ASP A 191 10.70 14.91 16.66
CA ASP A 191 10.38 13.99 17.76
C ASP A 191 9.52 12.81 17.31
N ILE A 192 9.77 12.32 16.09
CA ILE A 192 9.17 11.08 15.58
C ILE A 192 10.07 9.92 16.02
N PRO A 193 9.60 9.00 16.87
CA PRO A 193 10.42 7.96 17.49
C PRO A 193 10.63 6.78 16.53
N LEU A 194 11.54 6.94 15.56
CA LEU A 194 11.90 5.83 14.70
C LEU A 194 12.66 4.76 15.47
N ALA A 195 12.39 3.49 15.17
CA ALA A 195 13.08 2.34 15.74
C ALA A 195 13.70 1.44 14.65
N GLU A 196 14.53 0.49 15.07
CA GLU A 196 15.06 -0.54 14.18
C GLU A 196 14.03 -1.66 14.01
N PRO A 197 13.82 -2.20 12.79
CA PRO A 197 12.86 -3.27 12.54
C PRO A 197 13.01 -4.48 13.48
N SER A 198 14.24 -4.89 13.79
CA SER A 198 14.49 -6.04 14.67
C SER A 198 14.10 -5.79 16.13
N ALA A 199 14.04 -4.53 16.57
CA ALA A 199 13.61 -4.17 17.91
C ALA A 199 12.08 -4.25 18.06
N VAL A 200 11.33 -4.01 16.98
CA VAL A 200 9.86 -3.93 16.98
C VAL A 200 9.23 -5.24 16.48
N PHE A 201 9.69 -5.75 15.34
CA PHE A 201 9.12 -6.96 14.73
C PHE A 201 9.81 -8.24 15.20
N GLY A 202 10.87 -8.15 15.99
CA GLY A 202 11.71 -9.29 16.39
C GLY A 202 12.73 -9.71 15.33
N ALA A 203 13.56 -10.69 15.67
CA ALA A 203 14.61 -11.25 14.82
C ALA A 203 14.10 -12.39 13.92
#